data_AF-A0AAV8CLF0-F1
#
_entry.id   AF-A0AAV8CLF0-F1
#
_cell.length_a   1.000
_cell.length_b   1.000
_cell.length_c   1.000
_cell.angle_alpha   90.00
_cell.angle_beta   90.00
_cell.angle_gamma   90.00
#
_symmetry.space_group_name_H-M   'P 1'
#
loop_
_entity.id
_entity.type
_entity.pdbx_description
1 polymer ?
#
loop_
_entity_poly.entity_id
_entity_poly.type
_entity_poly.pdbx_seq_one_letter_code
_entity_poly.pdbx_strand_id
1 'polypeptide(L)'
;MDTCIHRVLLTCLLFSLFSPPFVSAQVCVSETFSSNKLYASCNSLTVLGATLHWTYHPSNGTTDVAYRIQQAATGWVAWAINPKMTGMLGSNTLFAYHDSTSGVVKVVSTVINDYMPTVRDENLTFAVHNRSAEYSNGTYTIYASIQLPGNKTTQNIAWQAGTDFTGGAPGGHNLGPPNVLASTSIDFLSGASVPVPSPASDNRLRQKNIHGILNTVAWGIILPVGVLKARYIKSLNPSSPAWFHVHKTCQSIGYIIGVAGFALGLKLGSESKGITHHGHRIMAIVLFCFATIQVCFSSL
;
A
#
# COMPACT_ATOMS: atom_id res chain seq x y z
N MET A 1 -17.49 4.71 -42.80
CA MET A 1 -17.20 4.36 -41.38
C MET A 1 -16.66 5.55 -40.59
N ASP A 2 -16.00 6.52 -41.21
CA ASP A 2 -15.34 7.64 -40.52
C ASP A 2 -16.28 8.67 -39.88
N THR A 3 -17.48 8.86 -40.43
CA THR A 3 -18.48 9.81 -39.89
C THR A 3 -19.15 9.32 -38.60
N CYS A 4 -19.16 8.01 -38.36
CA CYS A 4 -19.73 7.41 -37.15
C CYS A 4 -18.76 7.54 -35.96
N ILE A 5 -17.46 7.31 -36.21
CA ILE A 5 -16.40 7.43 -35.19
C ILE A 5 -16.27 8.88 -34.70
N HIS A 6 -16.37 9.86 -35.60
CA HIS A 6 -16.31 11.27 -35.23
C HIS A 6 -17.49 11.71 -34.35
N ARG A 7 -18.70 11.21 -34.63
CA ARG A 7 -19.89 11.53 -33.81
C ARG A 7 -19.84 10.87 -32.43
N VAL A 8 -19.28 9.67 -32.31
CA VAL A 8 -19.07 8.98 -31.03
C VAL A 8 -17.99 9.65 -30.18
N LEU A 9 -16.88 10.11 -30.79
CA LEU A 9 -15.83 10.84 -30.08
C LEU A 9 -16.34 12.20 -29.57
N LEU A 10 -17.15 12.91 -30.36
CA LEU A 10 -17.72 14.20 -29.97
C LEU A 10 -18.75 14.06 -28.83
N THR A 11 -19.57 13.01 -28.83
CA THR A 11 -20.52 12.75 -27.72
C THR A 11 -19.81 12.31 -26.44
N CYS A 12 -18.69 11.57 -26.51
CA CYS A 12 -17.87 11.25 -25.34
C CYS A 12 -17.17 12.50 -24.75
N LEU A 13 -16.66 13.40 -25.59
CA LEU A 13 -16.06 14.66 -25.16
C LEU A 13 -17.08 15.59 -24.49
N LEU A 14 -18.30 15.68 -25.03
CA LEU A 14 -19.36 16.47 -24.41
C LEU A 14 -19.83 15.88 -23.07
N PHE A 15 -19.87 14.55 -22.90
CA PHE A 15 -20.19 13.93 -21.61
C PHE A 15 -19.12 14.16 -20.53
N SER A 16 -17.84 14.30 -20.91
CA SER A 16 -16.75 14.61 -19.98
C SER A 16 -16.79 16.05 -19.44
N LEU A 17 -17.45 16.97 -20.15
CA LEU A 17 -17.59 18.38 -19.75
C LEU A 17 -18.80 18.65 -18.84
N PHE A 18 -19.71 17.67 -18.69
CA PHE A 18 -20.90 17.75 -17.83
C PHE A 18 -20.86 16.79 -16.64
N SER A 19 -19.67 16.35 -16.22
CA SER A 19 -19.54 15.74 -14.90
C SER A 19 -19.59 16.86 -13.86
N PRO A 20 -20.65 16.97 -13.02
CA PRO A 20 -20.58 17.89 -11.89
C PRO A 20 -19.34 17.50 -11.06
N PRO A 21 -18.59 18.46 -10.50
CA PRO A 21 -17.58 18.11 -9.52
C PRO A 21 -18.26 17.24 -8.47
N PHE A 22 -17.73 16.04 -8.23
CA PHE A 22 -18.15 15.24 -7.09
C PHE A 22 -17.77 16.02 -5.84
N VAL A 23 -18.64 16.95 -5.42
CA VAL A 23 -18.63 17.48 -4.06
C VAL A 23 -19.15 16.31 -3.22
N SER A 24 -18.25 15.42 -2.84
CA SER A 24 -18.53 14.50 -1.75
C SER A 24 -18.85 15.40 -0.56
N ALA A 25 -20.12 15.43 -0.14
CA ALA A 25 -20.49 16.05 1.11
C ALA A 25 -19.60 15.41 2.18
N GLN A 26 -18.72 16.20 2.79
CA GLN A 26 -17.82 15.71 3.83
C GLN A 26 -18.68 15.24 5.00
N VAL A 27 -18.86 13.92 5.12
CA VAL A 27 -19.71 13.28 6.12
C VAL A 27 -19.26 13.63 7.55
N CYS A 28 -17.99 14.05 7.71
CA CYS A 28 -17.42 14.41 8.99
C CYS A 28 -18.00 15.70 9.62
N VAL A 29 -18.55 16.65 8.86
CA VAL A 29 -18.91 18.00 9.39
C VAL A 29 -19.98 17.95 10.50
N SER A 30 -20.86 16.94 10.48
CA SER A 30 -21.92 16.78 11.49
C SER A 30 -21.49 15.99 12.73
N GLU A 31 -20.23 15.54 12.81
CA GLU A 31 -19.75 14.79 13.96
C GLU A 31 -19.54 15.70 15.18
N THR A 32 -19.96 15.21 16.35
CA THR A 32 -19.76 15.88 17.63
C THR A 32 -18.79 15.10 18.51
N PHE A 33 -18.08 15.84 19.35
CA PHE A 33 -17.04 15.31 20.24
C PHE A 33 -17.40 15.57 21.70
N SER A 34 -16.87 14.71 22.57
CA SER A 34 -17.03 14.87 24.00
C SER A 34 -16.44 16.20 24.47
N SER A 35 -16.96 16.71 25.60
CA SER A 35 -16.53 18.00 26.19
C SER A 35 -16.70 19.22 25.27
N ASN A 36 -17.62 19.16 24.29
CA ASN A 36 -17.86 20.24 23.32
C ASN A 36 -16.59 20.68 22.57
N LYS A 37 -15.66 19.76 22.31
CA LYS A 37 -14.48 20.05 21.48
C LYS A 37 -14.94 20.39 20.06
N LEU A 38 -14.38 21.46 19.51
CA LEU A 38 -14.66 21.95 18.16
C LEU A 38 -13.39 21.92 17.32
N TYR A 39 -13.53 21.55 16.06
CA TYR A 39 -12.45 21.49 15.10
C TYR A 39 -12.78 22.35 13.89
N ALA A 40 -11.78 23.11 13.41
CA ALA A 40 -11.95 24.04 12.31
C ALA A 40 -12.04 23.35 10.95
N SER A 41 -11.52 22.13 10.84
CA SER A 41 -11.44 21.37 9.60
C SER A 41 -11.67 19.88 9.84
N CYS A 42 -12.17 19.19 8.82
CA CYS A 42 -12.33 17.75 8.85
C CYS A 42 -12.09 17.11 7.48
N ASN A 43 -11.81 15.81 7.49
CA ASN A 43 -11.61 14.99 6.32
C ASN A 43 -12.19 13.58 6.57
N SER A 44 -13.13 13.17 5.71
CA SER A 44 -13.56 11.77 5.62
C SER A 44 -12.51 11.00 4.83
N LEU A 45 -11.73 10.17 5.54
CA LEU A 45 -10.62 9.44 4.95
C LEU A 45 -11.15 8.39 3.96
N THR A 46 -10.35 8.11 2.93
CA THR A 46 -10.80 7.37 1.74
C THR A 46 -11.16 5.91 1.99
N VAL A 47 -10.69 5.33 3.10
CA VAL A 47 -10.81 3.90 3.41
C VAL A 47 -11.00 3.70 4.92
N LEU A 48 -11.56 2.54 5.27
CA LEU A 48 -11.84 2.10 6.65
C LEU A 48 -12.90 2.94 7.39
N GLY A 49 -13.65 3.80 6.68
CA GLY A 49 -14.72 4.61 7.28
C GLY A 49 -14.22 5.55 8.38
N ALA A 50 -12.95 5.95 8.31
CA ALA A 50 -12.33 6.79 9.31
C ALA A 50 -12.50 8.28 9.01
N THR A 51 -12.54 9.12 10.04
CA THR A 51 -12.57 10.57 9.92
C THR A 51 -11.43 11.19 10.71
N LEU A 52 -10.90 12.29 10.20
CA LEU A 52 -9.91 13.11 10.88
C LEU A 52 -10.45 14.53 10.98
N HIS A 53 -10.40 15.08 12.19
CA HIS A 53 -10.75 16.46 12.48
C HIS A 53 -9.56 17.16 13.10
N TRP A 54 -9.38 18.43 12.77
CA TRP A 54 -8.29 19.20 13.34
C TRP A 54 -8.52 20.70 13.39
N THR A 55 -7.73 21.34 14.24
CA THR A 55 -7.52 22.79 14.28
C THR A 55 -6.02 23.02 14.31
N TYR A 56 -5.48 23.67 13.27
CA TYR A 56 -4.07 24.06 13.22
C TYR A 56 -3.87 25.44 13.85
N HIS A 57 -2.82 25.57 14.66
CA HIS A 57 -2.45 26.80 15.37
C HIS A 57 -1.13 27.34 14.79
N PRO A 58 -1.16 28.32 13.87
CA PRO A 58 0.06 28.82 13.23
C PRO A 58 1.05 29.49 14.20
N SER A 59 0.58 29.98 15.34
CA SER A 59 1.38 30.72 16.33
C SER A 59 2.46 29.86 17.00
N ASN A 60 2.21 28.55 17.16
CA ASN A 60 3.12 27.60 17.79
C ASN A 60 3.36 26.35 16.94
N GLY A 61 2.70 26.22 15.78
CA GLY A 61 2.84 25.07 14.88
C GLY A 61 2.24 23.78 15.44
N THR A 62 1.33 23.86 16.41
CA THR A 62 0.62 22.69 16.93
C THR A 62 -0.70 22.48 16.21
N THR A 63 -1.13 21.22 16.18
CA THR A 63 -2.43 20.81 15.65
C THR A 63 -3.17 20.02 16.71
N ASP A 64 -4.35 20.48 17.09
CA ASP A 64 -5.29 19.66 17.84
C ASP A 64 -6.01 18.74 16.88
N VAL A 65 -6.04 17.44 17.17
CA VAL A 65 -6.65 16.42 16.31
C VAL A 65 -7.70 15.60 17.06
N ALA A 66 -8.71 15.14 16.32
CA ALA A 66 -9.58 14.03 16.68
C ALA A 66 -9.64 13.05 15.50
N TYR A 67 -9.09 11.85 15.71
CA TYR A 67 -9.20 10.74 14.76
C TYR A 67 -10.28 9.77 15.22
N ARG A 68 -11.17 9.37 14.32
CA ARG A 68 -12.31 8.52 14.63
C ARG A 68 -12.42 7.35 13.65
N ILE A 69 -12.70 6.16 14.16
CA ILE A 69 -12.87 4.96 13.34
C ILE A 69 -13.77 3.94 14.05
N GLN A 70 -14.65 3.29 13.29
CA GLN A 70 -15.47 2.19 13.79
C GLN A 70 -14.62 0.95 13.99
N GLN A 71 -14.67 0.37 15.18
CA GLN A 71 -14.01 -0.89 15.49
C GLN A 71 -14.61 -1.54 16.73
N ALA A 72 -14.56 -2.87 16.83
CA ALA A 72 -14.98 -3.59 18.02
C ALA A 72 -14.08 -3.29 19.24
N ALA A 73 -14.66 -3.29 20.44
CA ALA A 73 -13.94 -3.05 21.71
C ALA A 73 -12.82 -4.07 22.00
N THR A 74 -12.88 -5.27 21.41
CA THR A 74 -11.81 -6.29 21.52
C THR A 74 -10.58 -5.93 20.71
N GLY A 75 -10.73 -5.02 19.75
CA GLY A 75 -9.68 -4.60 18.84
C GLY A 75 -8.91 -3.37 19.30
N TRP A 76 -8.11 -2.87 18.39
CA TRP A 76 -7.29 -1.68 18.53
C TRP A 76 -7.42 -0.78 17.31
N VAL A 77 -7.09 0.49 17.49
CA VAL A 77 -7.04 1.48 16.43
C VAL A 77 -5.77 2.30 16.53
N ALA A 78 -5.26 2.75 15.38
CA ALA A 78 -4.03 3.51 15.29
C ALA A 78 -4.18 4.64 14.29
N TRP A 79 -3.66 5.82 14.66
CA TRP A 79 -3.46 6.94 13.76
C TRP A 79 -2.05 7.47 13.93
N ALA A 80 -1.39 7.80 12.83
CA ALA A 80 0.03 8.11 12.85
C ALA A 80 0.41 9.22 11.88
N ILE A 81 1.52 9.89 12.20
CA ILE A 81 2.29 10.71 11.27
C ILE A 81 3.60 9.98 10.97
N ASN A 82 3.94 9.85 9.69
CA ASN A 82 5.23 9.35 9.27
C ASN A 82 6.11 10.51 8.76
N PRO A 83 7.07 10.99 9.57
CA PRO A 83 7.83 12.19 9.26
C PRO A 83 8.83 12.01 8.10
N LYS A 84 9.11 10.76 7.68
CA LYS A 84 10.15 10.45 6.68
C LYS A 84 9.59 9.96 5.35
N MET A 85 8.51 9.18 5.37
CA MET A 85 7.96 8.53 4.19
C MET A 85 6.46 8.31 4.32
N THR A 86 5.85 7.65 3.34
CA THR A 86 4.44 7.22 3.41
C THR A 86 4.35 5.74 3.78
N GLY A 87 3.22 5.36 4.38
CA GLY A 87 2.95 4.00 4.84
C GLY A 87 3.40 3.72 6.27
N MET A 88 3.32 2.43 6.65
CA MET A 88 3.38 1.97 8.05
C MET A 88 4.74 2.13 8.71
N LEU A 89 5.84 1.70 8.07
CA LEU A 89 7.16 1.66 8.70
C LEU A 89 7.71 3.07 8.96
N GLY A 90 8.17 3.34 10.19
CA GLY A 90 8.60 4.65 10.67
C GLY A 90 7.47 5.55 11.18
N SER A 91 6.24 5.03 11.24
CA SER A 91 5.07 5.78 11.70
C SER A 91 5.13 6.07 13.20
N ASN A 92 5.04 7.35 13.54
CA ASN A 92 4.92 7.83 14.92
C ASN A 92 3.44 7.86 15.26
N THR A 93 3.03 6.95 16.13
CA THR A 93 1.66 6.45 16.19
C THR A 93 1.03 6.74 17.53
N LEU A 94 -0.21 7.23 17.50
CA LEU A 94 -1.14 7.19 18.62
C LEU A 94 -1.97 5.93 18.49
N PHE A 95 -1.87 5.07 19.50
CA PHE A 95 -2.43 3.73 19.48
C PHE A 95 -3.44 3.59 20.62
N ALA A 96 -4.69 3.26 20.30
CA ALA A 96 -5.76 3.13 21.28
C ALA A 96 -6.37 1.73 21.31
N TYR A 97 -6.69 1.28 22.52
CA TYR A 97 -7.21 -0.05 22.82
C TYR A 97 -7.90 -0.06 24.19
N HIS A 98 -8.76 -1.05 24.45
CA HIS A 98 -9.24 -1.32 25.79
C HIS A 98 -8.19 -2.03 26.63
N ASP A 99 -7.84 -1.45 27.77
CA ASP A 99 -6.94 -2.08 28.73
C ASP A 99 -7.60 -3.34 29.34
N SER A 100 -6.96 -4.50 29.16
CA SER A 100 -7.54 -5.78 29.60
C SER A 100 -7.74 -5.88 31.11
N THR A 101 -7.03 -5.07 31.91
CA THR A 101 -7.11 -5.09 33.38
C THR A 101 -8.19 -4.15 33.91
N SER A 102 -8.24 -2.92 33.41
CA SER A 102 -9.18 -1.89 33.88
C SER A 102 -10.45 -1.75 33.04
N GLY A 103 -10.47 -2.31 31.82
CA GLY A 103 -11.54 -2.14 30.84
C GLY A 103 -11.62 -0.73 30.20
N VAL A 104 -10.80 0.20 30.69
CA VAL A 104 -10.76 1.61 30.23
C VAL A 104 -10.03 1.70 28.90
N VAL A 105 -10.50 2.59 28.02
CA VAL A 105 -9.81 2.92 26.77
C VAL A 105 -8.53 3.68 27.09
N LYS A 106 -7.39 3.13 26.67
CA LYS A 106 -6.08 3.79 26.76
C LYS A 106 -5.65 4.28 25.40
N VAL A 107 -4.86 5.36 25.42
CA VAL A 107 -4.04 5.79 24.27
C VAL A 107 -2.59 5.84 24.70
N VAL A 108 -1.72 5.29 23.87
CA VAL A 108 -0.27 5.32 24.05
C VAL A 108 0.38 5.84 22.79
N SER A 109 1.65 6.25 22.91
CA SER A 109 2.47 6.71 21.81
C SER A 109 3.53 5.67 21.52
N THR A 110 3.73 5.29 20.25
CA THR A 110 4.76 4.33 19.84
C THR A 110 5.22 4.53 18.40
N VAL A 111 6.47 4.15 18.10
CA VAL A 111 7.04 4.19 16.75
C VAL A 111 7.01 2.79 16.13
N ILE A 112 6.23 2.63 15.06
CA ILE A 112 6.08 1.35 14.36
C ILE A 112 7.19 1.20 13.32
N ASN A 113 8.20 0.38 13.61
CA ASN A 113 9.38 0.18 12.74
C ASN A 113 9.47 -1.22 12.12
N ASP A 114 8.53 -2.11 12.42
CA ASP A 114 8.47 -3.47 11.91
C ASP A 114 7.00 -3.92 11.72
N TYR A 115 6.82 -5.17 11.28
CA TYR A 115 5.50 -5.76 11.00
C TYR A 115 4.92 -6.57 12.17
N MET A 116 5.65 -6.71 13.27
CA MET A 116 5.21 -7.40 14.49
C MET A 116 5.57 -6.55 15.72
N PRO A 117 5.05 -5.31 15.79
CA PRO A 117 5.50 -4.35 16.77
C PRO A 117 5.04 -4.76 18.17
N THR A 118 5.84 -4.46 19.17
CA THR A 118 5.36 -4.45 20.56
C THR A 118 4.99 -3.01 20.92
N VAL A 119 3.71 -2.77 21.13
CA VAL A 119 3.20 -1.46 21.52
C VAL A 119 3.58 -1.21 22.98
N ARG A 120 4.44 -0.21 23.17
CA ARG A 120 4.84 0.31 24.49
C ARG A 120 4.75 1.81 24.45
N ASP A 121 4.39 2.38 25.58
CA ASP A 121 4.27 3.82 25.68
C ASP A 121 5.67 4.47 25.69
N GLU A 122 5.94 5.27 24.67
CA GLU A 122 7.24 5.90 24.44
C GLU A 122 7.10 7.28 23.79
N ASN A 123 8.19 8.04 23.82
CA ASN A 123 8.23 9.36 23.17
C ASN A 123 8.31 9.22 21.65
N LEU A 124 7.53 10.02 20.95
CA LEU A 124 7.63 10.17 19.49
C LEU A 124 8.77 11.12 19.11
N THR A 125 9.09 11.17 17.82
CA THR A 125 10.08 12.09 17.24
C THR A 125 9.62 13.56 17.22
N PHE A 126 8.36 13.81 17.59
CA PHE A 126 7.78 15.13 17.77
C PHE A 126 6.92 15.16 19.04
N ALA A 127 6.70 16.36 19.57
CA ALA A 127 5.96 16.53 20.81
C ALA A 127 4.46 16.22 20.61
N VAL A 128 3.90 15.46 21.56
CA VAL A 128 2.47 15.19 21.67
C VAL A 128 2.02 15.55 23.07
N HIS A 129 0.93 16.30 23.15
CA HIS A 129 0.32 16.76 24.39
C HIS A 129 -1.15 16.36 24.45
N ASN A 130 -1.73 16.40 25.65
CA ASN A 130 -3.18 16.26 25.88
C ASN A 130 -3.81 15.06 25.18
N ARG A 131 -3.09 13.94 25.13
CA ARG A 131 -3.57 12.72 24.49
C ARG A 131 -4.66 12.07 25.34
N SER A 132 -5.76 11.69 24.71
CA SER A 132 -6.81 10.89 25.34
C SER A 132 -7.50 10.03 24.28
N ALA A 133 -8.20 8.98 24.70
CA ALA A 133 -9.05 8.22 23.81
C ALA A 133 -10.35 7.85 24.51
N GLU A 134 -11.39 7.68 23.72
CA GLU A 134 -12.70 7.25 24.17
C GLU A 134 -13.27 6.21 23.22
N TYR A 135 -14.24 5.45 23.72
CA TYR A 135 -14.98 4.46 22.95
C TYR A 135 -16.46 4.63 23.24
N SER A 136 -17.25 4.81 22.19
CA SER A 136 -18.70 4.94 22.27
C SER A 136 -19.34 4.46 20.98
N ASN A 137 -20.45 3.74 21.09
CA ASN A 137 -21.23 3.23 19.96
C ASN A 137 -20.38 2.54 18.88
N GLY A 138 -19.50 1.62 19.28
CA GLY A 138 -18.68 0.85 18.33
C GLY A 138 -17.57 1.65 17.67
N THR A 139 -17.23 2.82 18.21
CA THR A 139 -16.30 3.77 17.59
C THR A 139 -15.26 4.22 18.58
N TYR A 140 -14.00 4.14 18.19
CA TYR A 140 -12.91 4.78 18.92
C TYR A 140 -12.71 6.21 18.42
N THR A 141 -12.41 7.11 19.36
CA THR A 141 -11.91 8.46 19.05
C THR A 141 -10.60 8.68 19.80
N ILE A 142 -9.55 9.05 19.07
CA ILE A 142 -8.24 9.46 19.60
C ILE A 142 -8.15 10.98 19.53
N TYR A 143 -7.82 11.62 20.65
CA TYR A 143 -7.52 13.04 20.75
C TYR A 143 -6.05 13.27 21.05
N ALA A 144 -5.46 14.31 20.48
CA ALA A 144 -4.13 14.79 20.85
C ALA A 144 -3.89 16.23 20.37
N SER A 145 -2.89 16.88 20.94
CA SER A 145 -2.29 18.11 20.40
C SER A 145 -0.86 17.81 19.97
N ILE A 146 -0.52 18.07 18.71
CA ILE A 146 0.69 17.56 18.08
C ILE A 146 1.52 18.71 17.53
N GLN A 147 2.80 18.77 17.87
CA GLN A 147 3.75 19.62 17.17
C GLN A 147 4.04 19.01 15.80
N LEU A 148 3.65 19.68 14.71
CA LEU A 148 3.86 19.13 13.37
C LEU A 148 5.37 18.99 13.07
N PRO A 149 5.86 17.80 12.69
CA PRO A 149 7.29 17.58 12.49
C PRO A 149 7.80 18.29 11.24
N GLY A 150 9.07 18.71 11.31
CA GLY A 150 9.80 19.26 10.17
C GLY A 150 9.40 20.69 9.76
N ASN A 151 8.68 21.42 10.63
CA ASN A 151 8.19 22.78 10.36
C ASN A 151 7.38 22.88 9.06
N LYS A 152 6.57 21.86 8.77
CA LYS A 152 5.71 21.77 7.59
C LYS A 152 4.29 21.44 8.01
N THR A 153 3.32 22.01 7.31
CA THR A 153 1.90 21.73 7.55
C THR A 153 1.43 20.50 6.78
N THR A 154 2.09 20.16 5.66
CA THR A 154 1.88 18.90 4.95
C THR A 154 2.54 17.74 5.68
N GLN A 155 1.73 16.75 6.05
CA GLN A 155 2.16 15.58 6.80
C GLN A 155 1.66 14.31 6.14
N ASN A 156 2.50 13.27 6.17
CA ASN A 156 2.09 11.93 5.75
C ASN A 156 1.40 11.26 6.92
N ILE A 157 0.12 10.93 6.75
CA ILE A 157 -0.66 10.22 7.76
C ILE A 157 -0.90 8.78 7.33
N ALA A 158 -1.03 7.90 8.31
CA ALA A 158 -1.47 6.52 8.13
C ALA A 158 -2.42 6.14 9.27
N TRP A 159 -3.34 5.22 8.99
CA TRP A 159 -4.30 4.76 9.99
C TRP A 159 -4.61 3.29 9.81
N GLN A 160 -4.91 2.61 10.91
CA GLN A 160 -5.28 1.20 10.91
C GLN A 160 -6.25 0.87 12.05
N ALA A 161 -6.89 -0.29 11.91
CA ALA A 161 -7.59 -0.98 12.97
C ALA A 161 -7.34 -2.48 12.86
N GLY A 162 -7.28 -3.17 14.00
CA GLY A 162 -7.13 -4.62 14.09
C GLY A 162 -7.98 -5.21 15.20
N THR A 163 -8.27 -6.51 15.13
CA THR A 163 -9.38 -7.15 15.87
C THR A 163 -9.05 -7.57 17.29
N ASP A 164 -7.77 -7.65 17.62
CA ASP A 164 -7.25 -8.26 18.84
C ASP A 164 -5.99 -7.54 19.31
N PHE A 165 -5.90 -7.32 20.62
CA PHE A 165 -4.72 -6.73 21.26
C PHE A 165 -4.44 -7.49 22.56
N THR A 166 -3.29 -8.15 22.65
CA THR A 166 -2.96 -9.02 23.78
C THR A 166 -1.54 -8.76 24.26
N GLY A 167 -1.37 -8.44 25.55
CA GLY A 167 -0.04 -8.34 26.18
C GLY A 167 0.89 -7.29 25.55
N GLY A 168 0.35 -6.22 24.98
CA GLY A 168 1.14 -5.20 24.26
C GLY A 168 1.41 -5.54 22.79
N ALA A 169 0.98 -6.71 22.31
CA ALA A 169 1.10 -7.09 20.91
C ALA A 169 -0.25 -6.89 20.19
N PRO A 170 -0.30 -6.03 19.15
CA PRO A 170 -1.45 -5.95 18.27
C PRO A 170 -1.51 -7.18 17.36
N GLY A 171 -2.68 -7.79 17.28
CA GLY A 171 -2.99 -8.70 16.21
C GLY A 171 -2.92 -8.00 14.87
N GLY A 172 -2.43 -8.71 13.85
CA GLY A 172 -2.24 -8.15 12.51
C GLY A 172 -3.55 -7.60 11.93
N HIS A 173 -3.51 -6.37 11.42
CA HIS A 173 -4.64 -5.84 10.65
C HIS A 173 -4.74 -6.56 9.29
N ASN A 174 -5.91 -6.47 8.66
CA ASN A 174 -6.14 -7.06 7.34
C ASN A 174 -5.14 -6.50 6.30
N LEU A 175 -4.70 -7.31 5.34
CA LEU A 175 -3.78 -6.94 4.27
C LEU A 175 -4.49 -6.66 2.94
N GLY A 176 -5.83 -6.58 2.96
CA GLY A 176 -6.64 -6.21 1.82
C GLY A 176 -6.47 -4.75 1.39
N PRO A 177 -7.00 -4.38 0.21
CA PRO A 177 -6.82 -3.04 -0.36
C PRO A 177 -7.18 -1.88 0.58
N PRO A 178 -8.30 -1.90 1.35
CA PRO A 178 -8.63 -0.81 2.24
C PRO A 178 -7.54 -0.51 3.28
N ASN A 179 -6.90 -1.53 3.85
CA ASN A 179 -5.84 -1.35 4.83
C ASN A 179 -4.54 -0.91 4.15
N VAL A 180 -4.19 -1.49 3.00
CA VAL A 180 -2.96 -1.10 2.28
C VAL A 180 -3.02 0.35 1.79
N LEU A 181 -4.22 0.84 1.49
CA LEU A 181 -4.48 2.22 1.04
C LEU A 181 -4.75 3.21 2.18
N ALA A 182 -4.69 2.78 3.44
CA ALA A 182 -4.97 3.61 4.62
C ALA A 182 -3.79 4.55 4.97
N SER A 183 -3.37 5.34 3.99
CA SER A 183 -2.36 6.38 4.11
C SER A 183 -2.58 7.48 3.09
N THR A 184 -2.31 8.73 3.46
CA THR A 184 -2.38 9.89 2.56
C THR A 184 -1.50 11.03 3.07
N SER A 185 -1.33 12.10 2.29
CA SER A 185 -0.73 13.34 2.79
C SER A 185 -1.82 14.40 2.94
N ILE A 186 -1.84 15.08 4.08
CA ILE A 186 -2.78 16.19 4.35
C ILE A 186 -1.96 17.42 4.71
N ASP A 187 -2.31 18.55 4.11
CA ASP A 187 -1.88 19.85 4.59
C ASP A 187 -2.83 20.34 5.68
N PHE A 188 -2.35 20.36 6.92
CA PHE A 188 -3.13 20.76 8.10
C PHE A 188 -3.53 22.25 8.09
N LEU A 189 -2.92 23.08 7.25
CA LEU A 189 -3.32 24.49 7.10
C LEU A 189 -4.46 24.65 6.09
N SER A 190 -4.34 24.08 4.90
CA SER A 190 -5.34 24.23 3.82
C SER A 190 -6.45 23.17 3.85
N GLY A 191 -6.21 22.05 4.52
CA GLY A 191 -7.05 20.86 4.50
C GLY A 191 -7.04 20.08 3.18
N ALA A 192 -6.23 20.50 2.22
CA ALA A 192 -6.07 19.79 0.96
C ALA A 192 -5.41 18.43 1.21
N SER A 193 -6.04 17.37 0.70
CA SER A 193 -5.36 16.10 0.49
C SER A 193 -4.39 16.27 -0.67
N VAL A 194 -3.11 16.11 -0.39
CA VAL A 194 -2.09 16.07 -1.44
C VAL A 194 -2.00 14.61 -1.88
N PRO A 195 -2.30 14.27 -3.14
CA PRO A 195 -2.04 12.94 -3.65
C PRO A 195 -0.57 12.65 -3.39
N VAL A 196 -0.29 11.66 -2.56
CA VAL A 196 1.08 11.29 -2.19
C VAL A 196 1.86 11.06 -3.50
N PRO A 197 2.84 11.92 -3.86
CA PRO A 197 3.82 11.54 -4.85
C PRO A 197 4.64 10.47 -4.14
N SER A 198 4.44 9.23 -4.54
CA SER A 198 5.01 8.09 -3.84
C SER A 198 6.12 7.49 -4.69
N PRO A 199 7.28 8.17 -4.85
CA PRO A 199 8.36 7.69 -5.71
C PRO A 199 8.90 6.34 -5.26
N ALA A 200 8.72 5.96 -3.99
CA ALA A 200 9.07 4.64 -3.47
C ALA A 200 8.02 3.56 -3.80
N SER A 201 6.71 3.87 -3.76
CA SER A 201 5.68 2.89 -4.10
C SER A 201 5.47 2.75 -5.60
N ASP A 202 5.61 3.83 -6.37
CA ASP A 202 5.51 3.82 -7.84
C ASP A 202 6.69 3.08 -8.47
N ASN A 203 7.93 3.36 -8.04
CA ASN A 203 9.09 2.60 -8.52
C ASN A 203 9.01 1.12 -8.15
N ARG A 204 8.55 0.78 -6.93
CA ARG A 204 8.38 -0.60 -6.50
C ARG A 204 7.25 -1.30 -7.26
N LEU A 205 6.11 -0.64 -7.45
CA LEU A 205 5.01 -1.16 -8.25
C LEU A 205 5.43 -1.36 -9.71
N ARG A 206 6.12 -0.37 -10.28
CA ARG A 206 6.73 -0.47 -11.61
C ARG A 206 7.72 -1.62 -11.70
N GLN A 207 8.59 -1.83 -10.71
CA GLN A 207 9.49 -2.99 -10.67
C GLN A 207 8.73 -4.32 -10.56
N LYS A 208 7.67 -4.41 -9.75
CA LYS A 208 6.80 -5.59 -9.69
C LYS A 208 6.13 -5.86 -11.05
N ASN A 209 5.65 -4.83 -11.71
CA ASN A 209 5.05 -4.92 -13.04
C ASN A 209 6.08 -5.37 -14.08
N ILE A 210 7.29 -4.81 -14.07
CA ILE A 210 8.40 -5.23 -14.94
C ILE A 210 8.78 -6.68 -14.68
N HIS A 211 8.91 -7.10 -13.42
CA HIS A 211 9.18 -8.49 -13.05
C HIS A 211 8.10 -9.43 -13.59
N GLY A 212 6.83 -9.07 -13.41
CA GLY A 212 5.70 -9.84 -13.95
C GLY A 212 5.76 -9.95 -15.47
N ILE A 213 5.88 -8.82 -16.18
CA ILE A 213 5.94 -8.77 -17.64
C ILE A 213 7.12 -9.60 -18.19
N LEU A 214 8.32 -9.41 -17.65
CA LEU A 214 9.51 -10.15 -18.09
C LEU A 214 9.30 -11.67 -17.95
N ASN A 215 8.79 -12.12 -16.80
CA ASN A 215 8.57 -13.55 -16.56
C ASN A 215 7.40 -14.12 -17.37
N THR A 216 6.31 -13.36 -17.58
CA THR A 216 5.21 -13.78 -18.46
C THR A 216 5.68 -13.93 -19.90
N VAL A 217 6.42 -12.96 -20.43
CA VAL A 217 6.93 -13.00 -21.81
C VAL A 217 7.95 -14.13 -21.98
N ALA A 218 8.90 -14.27 -21.06
CA ALA A 218 9.92 -15.32 -21.10
C ALA A 218 9.31 -16.72 -20.93
N TRP A 219 8.81 -17.04 -19.73
CA TRP A 219 8.39 -18.38 -19.34
C TRP A 219 7.01 -18.75 -19.87
N GLY A 220 6.10 -17.78 -20.00
CA GLY A 220 4.72 -18.01 -20.42
C GLY A 220 4.50 -18.01 -21.93
N ILE A 221 5.38 -17.35 -22.71
CA ILE A 221 5.17 -17.15 -24.16
C ILE A 221 6.35 -17.67 -24.98
N ILE A 222 7.55 -17.09 -24.83
CA ILE A 222 8.68 -17.36 -25.73
C ILE A 222 9.16 -18.82 -25.63
N LEU A 223 9.36 -19.34 -24.42
CA LEU A 223 9.83 -20.73 -24.24
C LEU A 223 8.80 -21.76 -24.74
N PRO A 224 7.49 -21.64 -24.40
CA PRO A 224 6.45 -22.51 -24.97
C PRO A 224 6.35 -22.42 -26.50
N VAL A 225 6.41 -21.21 -27.08
CA VAL A 225 6.42 -21.03 -28.54
C VAL A 225 7.62 -21.74 -29.17
N GLY A 226 8.80 -21.69 -28.54
CA GLY A 226 9.98 -22.43 -29.00
C GLY A 226 9.75 -23.95 -29.03
N VAL A 227 9.05 -24.52 -28.04
CA VAL A 227 8.67 -25.94 -28.02
C VAL A 227 7.64 -26.26 -29.11
N LEU A 228 6.60 -25.44 -29.26
CA LEU A 228 5.57 -25.64 -30.28
C LEU A 228 6.14 -25.54 -31.69
N LYS A 229 6.99 -24.54 -31.97
CA LYS A 229 7.65 -24.41 -33.28
C LYS A 229 8.56 -25.60 -33.57
N ALA A 230 9.30 -26.10 -32.58
CA ALA A 230 10.09 -27.33 -32.74
C ALA A 230 9.21 -28.50 -33.18
N ARG A 231 8.06 -28.69 -32.53
CA ARG A 231 7.10 -29.76 -32.85
C ARG A 231 6.54 -29.63 -34.26
N TYR A 232 6.01 -28.47 -34.62
CA TYR A 232 5.33 -28.29 -35.91
C TYR A 232 6.29 -28.22 -37.10
N ILE A 233 7.40 -27.47 -36.98
CA ILE A 233 8.38 -27.35 -38.08
C ILE A 233 9.07 -28.69 -38.34
N LYS A 234 9.40 -29.44 -37.29
CA LYS A 234 9.96 -30.80 -37.43
C LYS A 234 8.98 -31.75 -38.10
N SER A 235 7.68 -31.63 -37.81
CA SER A 235 6.64 -32.45 -38.45
C SER A 235 6.43 -32.09 -39.92
N LEU A 236 6.53 -30.82 -40.29
CA LEU A 236 6.30 -30.34 -41.66
C LEU A 236 7.54 -30.53 -42.55
N ASN A 237 8.75 -30.40 -41.99
CA ASN A 237 10.00 -30.49 -42.72
C ASN A 237 11.06 -31.26 -41.90
N PRO A 238 10.95 -32.59 -41.78
CA PRO A 238 11.79 -33.41 -40.89
C PRO A 238 13.30 -33.37 -41.23
N SER A 239 13.61 -33.21 -42.51
CA SER A 239 14.98 -33.22 -43.03
C SER A 239 15.71 -31.89 -42.88
N SER A 240 15.01 -30.80 -42.50
CA SER A 240 15.60 -29.47 -42.36
C SER A 240 16.02 -29.20 -40.91
N PRO A 241 17.24 -28.68 -40.65
CA PRO A 241 17.67 -28.31 -39.30
C PRO A 241 16.98 -27.03 -38.78
N ALA A 242 16.11 -26.40 -39.58
CA ALA A 242 15.44 -25.15 -39.22
C ALA A 242 14.64 -25.22 -37.92
N TRP A 243 13.98 -26.36 -37.63
CA TRP A 243 13.24 -26.54 -36.38
C TRP A 243 14.15 -26.40 -35.15
N PHE A 244 15.39 -26.90 -35.25
CA PHE A 244 16.37 -26.89 -34.17
C PHE A 244 16.92 -25.48 -33.94
N HIS A 245 17.27 -24.76 -35.01
CA HIS A 245 17.74 -23.37 -34.90
C HIS A 245 16.66 -22.44 -34.35
N VAL A 246 15.41 -22.58 -34.80
CA VAL A 246 14.28 -21.78 -34.29
C VAL A 246 14.02 -22.10 -32.83
N HIS A 247 14.01 -23.39 -32.46
CA HIS A 247 13.87 -23.81 -31.07
C HIS A 247 14.98 -23.21 -30.19
N LYS A 248 16.24 -23.43 -30.56
CA LYS A 248 17.41 -22.94 -29.81
C LYS A 248 17.37 -21.42 -29.63
N THR A 249 17.04 -20.68 -30.67
CA THR A 249 16.94 -19.21 -30.61
C THR A 249 15.85 -18.77 -29.63
N CYS A 250 14.66 -19.35 -29.69
CA CYS A 250 13.58 -19.06 -28.74
C CYS A 250 13.98 -19.43 -27.30
N GLN A 251 14.60 -20.59 -27.09
CA GLN A 251 15.06 -21.04 -25.76
C GLN A 251 16.12 -20.08 -25.19
N SER A 252 17.11 -19.68 -25.98
CA SER A 252 18.15 -18.74 -25.54
C SER A 252 17.60 -17.35 -25.20
N ILE A 253 16.73 -16.79 -26.05
CA ILE A 253 16.12 -15.47 -25.81
C ILE A 253 15.23 -15.50 -24.57
N GLY A 254 14.35 -16.50 -24.47
CA GLY A 254 13.44 -16.65 -23.33
C GLY A 254 14.22 -16.84 -22.03
N TYR A 255 15.30 -17.61 -22.04
CA TYR A 255 16.14 -17.81 -20.86
C TYR A 255 16.83 -16.51 -20.40
N ILE A 256 17.43 -15.74 -21.32
CA ILE A 256 18.09 -14.46 -20.98
C ILE A 256 17.10 -13.47 -20.33
N ILE A 257 15.90 -13.32 -20.93
CA ILE A 257 14.85 -12.46 -20.37
C ILE A 257 14.38 -13.00 -19.00
N GLY A 258 14.24 -14.33 -18.89
CA GLY A 258 13.89 -15.01 -17.64
C GLY A 258 14.91 -14.80 -16.52
N VAL A 259 16.21 -14.80 -16.81
CA VAL A 259 17.29 -14.48 -15.85
C VAL A 259 17.14 -13.05 -15.32
N ALA A 260 16.90 -12.08 -16.20
CA ALA A 260 16.67 -10.69 -15.79
C ALA A 260 15.42 -10.57 -14.90
N GLY A 261 14.33 -11.25 -15.27
CA GLY A 261 13.12 -11.35 -14.46
C GLY A 261 13.36 -11.98 -13.09
N PHE A 262 14.12 -13.08 -13.03
CA PHE A 262 14.47 -13.79 -11.80
C PHE A 262 15.35 -12.93 -10.86
N ALA A 263 16.38 -12.29 -11.40
CA ALA A 263 17.23 -11.37 -10.63
C ALA A 263 16.44 -10.19 -10.04
N LEU A 264 15.53 -9.60 -10.82
CA LEU A 264 14.62 -8.56 -10.31
C LEU A 264 13.69 -9.10 -9.21
N GLY A 265 13.24 -10.36 -9.33
CA GLY A 265 12.45 -11.04 -8.29
C GLY A 265 13.21 -11.23 -6.98
N LEU A 266 14.50 -11.60 -7.04
CA LEU A 266 15.36 -11.69 -5.86
C LEU A 266 15.54 -10.32 -5.19
N LYS A 267 15.76 -9.26 -5.98
CA LYS A 267 15.85 -7.89 -5.48
C LYS A 267 14.55 -7.48 -4.77
N LEU A 268 13.40 -7.64 -5.43
CA LEU A 268 12.09 -7.36 -4.85
C LEU A 268 11.84 -8.15 -3.56
N GLY A 269 12.31 -9.40 -3.49
CA GLY A 269 12.26 -10.24 -2.29
C GLY A 269 13.11 -9.67 -1.14
N SER A 270 14.36 -9.28 -1.42
CA SER A 270 15.25 -8.68 -0.41
C SER A 270 14.73 -7.35 0.15
N GLU A 271 14.02 -6.58 -0.68
CA GLU A 271 13.36 -5.33 -0.31
C GLU A 271 11.96 -5.54 0.31
N SER A 272 11.48 -6.78 0.43
CA SER A 272 10.21 -7.14 1.08
C SER A 272 10.47 -7.76 2.46
N LYS A 273 10.87 -6.93 3.43
CA LYS A 273 10.98 -7.37 4.82
C LYS A 273 9.59 -7.74 5.36
N GLY A 274 9.45 -8.86 6.07
CA GLY A 274 8.19 -9.28 6.72
C GLY A 274 7.13 -9.93 5.81
N ILE A 275 7.24 -9.85 4.48
CA ILE A 275 6.31 -10.52 3.54
C ILE A 275 7.12 -11.37 2.57
N THR A 276 7.00 -12.69 2.73
CA THR A 276 7.71 -13.67 1.90
C THR A 276 6.73 -14.63 1.23
N HIS A 277 6.59 -14.54 -0.09
CA HIS A 277 5.79 -15.46 -0.89
C HIS A 277 6.52 -16.79 -1.10
N HIS A 278 6.52 -17.64 -0.07
CA HIS A 278 7.29 -18.89 -0.04
C HIS A 278 7.00 -19.80 -1.25
N GLY A 279 5.72 -20.04 -1.56
CA GLY A 279 5.34 -20.91 -2.68
C GLY A 279 5.85 -20.41 -4.04
N HIS A 280 5.60 -19.14 -4.36
CA HIS A 280 6.08 -18.53 -5.61
C HIS A 280 7.60 -18.57 -5.72
N ARG A 281 8.32 -18.25 -4.62
CA ARG A 281 9.78 -18.24 -4.60
C ARG A 281 10.38 -19.63 -4.80
N ILE A 282 9.85 -20.64 -4.12
CA ILE A 282 10.32 -22.03 -4.27
C ILE A 282 10.10 -22.50 -5.70
N MET A 283 8.90 -22.30 -6.26
CA MET A 283 8.60 -22.66 -7.65
C MET A 283 9.53 -21.95 -8.63
N ALA A 284 9.77 -20.64 -8.44
CA ALA A 284 10.68 -19.88 -9.29
C ALA A 284 12.12 -20.39 -9.22
N ILE A 285 12.65 -20.71 -8.03
CA ILE A 285 14.01 -21.25 -7.86
C ILE A 285 14.12 -22.62 -8.55
N VAL A 286 13.17 -23.51 -8.33
CA VAL A 286 13.16 -24.86 -8.93
C VAL A 286 13.11 -24.77 -10.46
N LEU A 287 12.19 -23.97 -11.01
CA LEU A 287 12.07 -23.74 -12.46
C LEU A 287 13.37 -23.16 -13.04
N PHE A 288 13.96 -22.17 -12.36
CA PHE A 288 15.19 -21.53 -12.80
C PHE A 288 16.38 -22.52 -12.83
N CYS A 289 16.53 -23.34 -11.79
CA CYS A 289 17.57 -24.38 -11.73
C CYS A 289 17.42 -25.38 -12.89
N PHE A 290 16.23 -25.92 -13.11
CA PHE A 290 16.00 -26.88 -14.19
C PHE A 290 16.21 -26.27 -15.58
N ALA A 291 15.76 -25.03 -15.80
CA ALA A 291 15.98 -24.33 -17.06
C ALA A 291 17.47 -24.05 -17.31
N THR A 292 18.22 -23.67 -16.27
CA THR A 292 19.67 -23.44 -16.35
C THR A 292 20.39 -24.72 -16.77
N ILE A 293 20.07 -25.84 -16.09
CA ILE A 293 20.58 -27.17 -16.44
C ILE A 293 20.24 -27.48 -17.91
N GLN A 294 18.98 -27.34 -18.30
CA GLN A 294 18.54 -27.60 -19.67
C GLN A 294 19.35 -26.81 -20.70
N VAL A 295 19.56 -25.50 -20.53
CA VAL A 295 20.32 -24.67 -21.48
C VAL A 295 21.81 -25.05 -21.52
N CYS A 296 22.42 -25.35 -20.36
CA CYS A 296 23.82 -25.79 -20.27
C CYS A 296 24.06 -27.11 -20.99
N PHE A 297 23.15 -28.09 -20.86
CA PHE A 297 23.28 -29.41 -21.48
C PHE A 297 22.76 -29.46 -22.93
N SER A 298 21.97 -28.49 -23.39
CA SER A 298 21.48 -28.40 -24.77
C SER A 298 22.45 -27.71 -25.74
N SER A 299 23.60 -27.26 -25.24
CA SER A 299 24.63 -26.53 -26.01
C SER A 299 25.83 -27.41 -26.41
N LEU A 300 25.82 -28.68 -25.97
CA LEU A 300 26.68 -29.79 -26.43
C LEU A 300 25.93 -30.61 -27.48
#